data_AF-A0A086ACM4-F1
#
_entry.id   AF-A0A086ACM4-F1
#
_cell.length_a   1.000
_cell.length_b   1.000
_cell.length_c   1.000
_cell.angle_alpha   90.00
_cell.angle_beta   90.00
_cell.angle_gamma   90.00
#
_symmetry.space_group_name_H-M   'P 1'
#
loop_
_entity.id
_entity.type
_entity.pdbx_description
1 polymer ?
#
loop_
_entity_poly.entity_id
_entity_poly.type
_entity_poly.pdbx_seq_one_letter_code
_entity_poly.pdbx_strand_id
1 'polypeptide(L)'
;MIDNFTIKFYSQELSEKYLKSTGNYTQSSWVWKGENDKEKETKYPLRKKVNNIELRVTEQNSVLGNSIHKYFNINMYGEEKGNHNHNDFSYCGILEALEQLKQDFKGLNLNEGYLQSLEFGFNLLVDKEPKYYLNHNFLLFEHKAPAINKATNAMNYRKFEHNNIAWKVYDKKTQYGLENNLLRVEIVLGSRELKRLGIQTLNDLKNRENILLLFSRFMEFFKGFTIVDNRFNRKDLSPEFVSDLGNRLEPSYWKNKRGKSNLVRDKMKLKEMIKQSNLNTTEIYFTELIRDKFNELFYDCDVVRQVA
;
A
#
# COMPACT_ATOMS: atom_id res chain seq x y z
N MET A 1 2.77 -8.86 -2.94
CA MET A 1 2.17 -8.67 -1.60
C MET A 1 2.66 -7.41 -0.91
N ILE A 2 3.96 -7.28 -0.62
CA ILE A 2 4.52 -6.05 -0.03
C ILE A 2 5.01 -5.14 -1.17
N ASP A 3 4.66 -3.85 -1.16
CA ASP A 3 5.07 -2.92 -2.21
C ASP A 3 6.08 -1.91 -1.69
N ASN A 4 5.64 -0.90 -0.93
CA ASN A 4 6.52 0.12 -0.36
C ASN A 4 6.79 -0.11 1.13
N PHE A 5 7.97 0.28 1.59
CA PHE A 5 8.29 0.40 3.01
C PHE A 5 9.04 1.70 3.29
N THR A 6 9.04 2.09 4.56
CA THR A 6 9.87 3.17 5.09
C THR A 6 10.43 2.74 6.43
N ILE A 7 11.75 2.66 6.57
CA ILE A 7 12.47 2.50 7.83
C ILE A 7 12.93 3.89 8.29
N LYS A 8 12.73 4.19 9.56
CA LYS A 8 13.42 5.29 10.24
C LYS A 8 14.46 4.72 11.19
N PHE A 9 15.72 5.13 11.02
CA PHE A 9 16.81 4.69 11.89
C PHE A 9 16.75 5.40 13.23
N TYR A 10 17.20 4.70 14.29
CA TYR A 10 17.29 5.29 15.63
C TYR A 10 18.42 6.31 15.74
N SER A 11 19.52 6.09 15.02
CA SER A 11 20.67 7.00 14.96
C SER A 11 20.89 7.52 13.54
N GLN A 12 20.81 8.84 13.41
CA GLN A 12 21.18 9.55 12.19
C GLN A 12 22.70 9.49 11.97
N GLU A 13 23.50 9.66 13.04
CA GLU A 13 24.96 9.67 12.99
C GLU A 13 25.55 8.38 12.41
N LEU A 14 24.98 7.22 12.76
CA LEU A 14 25.42 5.93 12.21
C LEU A 14 25.17 5.84 10.71
N SER A 15 24.01 6.32 10.25
CA SER A 15 23.67 6.35 8.82
C SER A 15 24.56 7.32 8.05
N GLU A 16 24.86 8.47 8.64
CA GLU A 16 25.80 9.46 8.09
C GLU A 16 27.23 8.91 8.01
N LYS A 17 27.73 8.30 9.09
CA LYS A 17 29.05 7.66 9.13
C LYS A 17 29.16 6.58 8.06
N TYR A 18 28.11 5.77 7.91
CA TYR A 18 28.02 4.80 6.83
C TYR A 18 28.15 5.46 5.46
N LEU A 19 27.34 6.49 5.16
CA LEU A 19 27.43 7.20 3.88
C LEU A 19 28.83 7.77 3.62
N LYS A 20 29.40 8.50 4.60
CA LYS A 20 30.75 9.08 4.53
C LYS A 20 31.83 8.02 4.29
N SER A 21 31.72 6.85 4.93
CA SER A 21 32.66 5.74 4.75
C SER A 21 32.59 5.08 3.37
N THR A 22 31.41 5.06 2.74
CA THR A 22 31.24 4.43 1.42
C THR A 22 31.62 5.34 0.26
N GLY A 23 31.69 6.66 0.47
CA GLY A 23 31.99 7.66 -0.58
C GLY A 23 30.93 7.78 -1.69
N ASN A 24 29.94 6.89 -1.74
CA ASN A 24 28.94 6.79 -2.80
C ASN A 24 27.61 7.43 -2.37
N TYR A 25 27.60 8.76 -2.23
CA TYR A 25 26.39 9.53 -1.95
C TYR A 25 26.38 10.88 -2.68
N THR A 26 25.19 11.43 -2.89
CA THR A 26 25.00 12.78 -3.46
C THR A 26 24.56 13.77 -2.36
N GLN A 27 24.84 15.05 -2.62
CA GLN A 27 24.40 16.21 -1.83
C GLN A 27 23.56 17.13 -2.72
N SER A 28 22.63 17.91 -2.15
CA SER A 28 21.85 18.91 -2.90
C SER A 28 22.71 20.09 -3.37
N SER A 29 22.36 20.65 -4.54
CA SER A 29 23.10 21.69 -5.28
C SER A 29 23.31 23.01 -4.51
N TRP A 30 24.43 23.66 -4.84
CA TRP A 30 25.07 24.85 -4.28
C TRP A 30 24.21 26.09 -3.96
N VAL A 31 24.49 26.71 -2.81
CA VAL A 31 24.46 28.18 -2.62
C VAL A 31 25.91 28.63 -2.44
N TRP A 32 26.36 29.59 -3.23
CA TRP A 32 27.68 30.22 -3.09
C TRP A 32 27.79 30.93 -1.73
N LYS A 33 28.84 30.65 -0.96
CA LYS A 33 29.32 31.50 0.13
C LYS A 33 30.83 31.63 0.03
N GLY A 34 31.32 32.84 0.31
CA GLY A 34 32.67 33.33 0.02
C GLY A 34 33.81 32.67 0.79
N GLU A 35 35.02 33.07 0.41
CA GLU A 35 36.33 32.40 0.57
C GLU A 35 36.88 32.16 1.99
N ASN A 36 36.10 32.22 3.08
CA ASN A 36 36.69 32.25 4.44
C ASN A 36 36.39 31.10 5.42
N ASP A 37 35.71 30.02 5.04
CA ASP A 37 35.46 28.91 5.98
C ASP A 37 36.31 27.66 5.69
N LYS A 38 37.26 27.40 6.60
CA LYS A 38 38.15 26.22 6.61
C LYS A 38 37.50 24.96 7.22
N GLU A 39 36.22 24.98 7.57
CA GLU A 39 35.47 23.78 7.96
C GLU A 39 34.61 23.29 6.80
N LYS A 40 34.83 22.04 6.37
CA LYS A 40 33.96 21.38 5.39
C LYS A 40 32.61 21.09 6.06
N GLU A 41 31.70 22.06 6.02
CA GLU A 41 30.33 21.90 6.50
C GLU A 41 29.63 20.78 5.72
N THR A 42 29.05 19.81 6.43
CA THR A 42 28.32 18.70 5.79
C THR A 42 26.98 19.21 5.27
N LYS A 43 26.79 19.22 3.94
CA LYS A 43 25.54 19.68 3.33
C LYS A 43 24.52 18.56 3.25
N TYR A 44 23.38 18.77 3.91
CA TYR A 44 22.25 17.85 3.90
C TYR A 44 21.20 18.20 2.82
N PRO A 45 20.38 17.24 2.38
CA PRO A 45 20.44 15.82 2.74
C PRO A 45 21.56 15.07 2.02
N LEU A 46 22.16 14.11 2.71
CA LEU A 46 23.01 13.09 2.09
C LEU A 46 22.12 11.98 1.55
N ARG A 47 22.36 11.54 0.31
CA ARG A 47 21.52 10.53 -0.34
C ARG A 47 22.36 9.43 -0.95
N LYS A 48 22.02 8.18 -0.65
CA LYS A 48 22.50 7.01 -1.40
C LYS A 48 21.29 6.33 -2.01
N LYS A 49 21.33 6.14 -3.33
CA LYS A 49 20.29 5.46 -4.09
C LYS A 49 20.85 4.17 -4.63
N VAL A 50 20.15 3.07 -4.41
CA VAL A 50 20.42 1.77 -5.02
C VAL A 50 19.14 1.36 -5.73
N ASN A 51 19.18 1.31 -7.06
CA ASN A 51 18.00 1.21 -7.92
C ASN A 51 16.94 2.24 -7.49
N ASN A 52 15.73 1.82 -7.13
CA ASN A 52 14.69 2.72 -6.65
C ASN A 52 14.70 2.96 -5.13
N ILE A 53 15.51 2.23 -4.35
CA ILE A 53 15.59 2.40 -2.89
C ILE A 53 16.52 3.57 -2.56
N GLU A 54 16.07 4.48 -1.69
CA GLU A 54 16.84 5.66 -1.27
C GLU A 54 17.06 5.65 0.24
N LEU A 55 18.32 5.72 0.66
CA LEU A 55 18.72 6.16 2.00
C LEU A 55 18.91 7.67 1.97
N ARG A 56 18.11 8.38 2.75
CA ARG A 56 18.17 9.83 2.91
C ARG A 56 18.50 10.16 4.36
N VAL A 57 19.60 10.87 4.55
CA VAL A 57 20.08 11.35 5.85
C VAL A 57 19.94 12.87 5.86
N THR A 58 19.21 13.40 6.84
CA THR A 58 19.15 14.84 7.15
C THR A 58 19.90 15.10 8.46
N GLU A 59 19.93 16.36 8.91
CA GLU A 59 20.45 16.70 10.24
C GLU A 59 19.65 16.04 11.37
N GLN A 60 18.34 15.85 11.19
CA GLN A 60 17.43 15.42 12.25
C GLN A 60 17.12 13.92 12.24
N ASN A 61 17.24 13.24 11.10
CA ASN A 61 16.88 11.83 10.98
C ASN A 61 17.51 11.15 9.76
N SER A 62 17.39 9.82 9.72
CA SER A 62 17.75 8.99 8.57
C SER A 62 16.61 8.05 8.23
N VAL A 63 16.31 7.95 6.93
CA VAL A 63 15.19 7.18 6.41
C VAL A 63 15.63 6.38 5.19
N LEU A 64 15.29 5.09 5.15
CA LEU A 64 15.46 4.20 3.99
C LEU A 64 14.09 3.70 3.54
N GLY A 65 13.79 3.75 2.25
CA GLY A 65 12.51 3.22 1.78
C GLY A 65 12.32 3.33 0.26
N ASN A 66 11.05 3.17 -0.15
CA ASN A 66 10.51 3.03 -1.51
C ASN A 66 10.07 1.58 -1.83
N SER A 67 9.73 1.28 -3.09
CA SER A 67 9.12 0.00 -3.48
C SER A 67 10.12 -1.16 -3.46
N ILE A 68 9.95 -2.11 -2.54
CA ILE A 68 10.74 -3.35 -2.51
C ILE A 68 10.40 -4.25 -3.70
N HIS A 69 9.17 -4.17 -4.21
CA HIS A 69 8.74 -4.95 -5.38
C HIS A 69 9.41 -4.43 -6.66
N LYS A 70 9.40 -3.10 -6.91
CA LYS A 70 10.18 -2.54 -8.02
C LYS A 70 11.66 -2.86 -7.88
N TYR A 71 12.20 -2.76 -6.67
CA TYR A 71 13.59 -3.08 -6.39
C TYR A 71 13.93 -4.53 -6.78
N PHE A 72 13.09 -5.49 -6.40
CA PHE A 72 13.21 -6.88 -6.82
C PHE A 72 13.16 -7.04 -8.34
N ASN A 73 12.17 -6.44 -9.00
CA ASN A 73 12.03 -6.54 -10.45
C ASN A 73 13.22 -5.90 -11.19
N ILE A 74 13.75 -4.77 -10.73
CA ILE A 74 14.95 -4.13 -11.30
C ILE A 74 16.16 -5.06 -11.16
N ASN A 75 16.34 -5.70 -10.01
CA ASN A 75 17.44 -6.66 -9.80
C ASN A 75 17.32 -7.91 -10.67
N MET A 76 16.10 -8.39 -10.92
CA MET A 76 15.87 -9.60 -11.73
C MET A 76 15.92 -9.33 -13.24
N TYR A 77 15.40 -8.18 -13.69
CA TYR A 77 15.12 -7.92 -15.11
C TYR A 77 15.85 -6.69 -15.67
N GLY A 78 16.61 -5.96 -14.84
CA GLY A 78 17.25 -4.68 -15.18
C GLY A 78 16.29 -3.48 -15.11
N GLU A 79 16.81 -2.26 -15.15
CA GLU A 79 16.02 -1.02 -14.98
C GLU A 79 14.93 -0.87 -16.06
N GLU A 80 15.24 -1.14 -17.32
CA GLU A 80 14.31 -0.94 -18.45
C GLU A 80 13.08 -1.84 -18.36
N LYS A 81 13.27 -3.11 -18.00
CA LYS A 81 12.18 -4.09 -17.92
C LYS A 81 11.61 -4.22 -16.52
N GLY A 82 12.39 -3.90 -15.48
CA GLY A 82 12.05 -4.16 -14.08
C GLY A 82 11.48 -2.96 -13.32
N ASN A 83 11.47 -1.74 -13.87
CA ASN A 83 10.91 -0.56 -13.20
C ASN A 83 9.36 -0.52 -13.21
N HIS A 84 8.74 -1.61 -12.77
CA HIS A 84 7.31 -1.77 -12.61
C HIS A 84 6.97 -2.58 -11.36
N ASN A 85 5.70 -2.58 -10.96
CA ASN A 85 5.20 -3.40 -9.87
C ASN A 85 3.81 -3.98 -10.17
N HIS A 86 3.46 -4.17 -11.44
CA HIS A 86 2.15 -4.72 -11.82
C HIS A 86 2.13 -6.26 -11.90
N ASN A 87 3.29 -6.91 -11.96
CA ASN A 87 3.41 -8.36 -11.89
C ASN A 87 3.24 -8.86 -10.44
N ASP A 88 3.42 -10.16 -10.26
CA ASP A 88 3.31 -10.79 -8.96
C ASP A 88 4.61 -10.73 -8.16
N PHE A 89 4.45 -10.60 -6.84
CA PHE A 89 5.54 -10.52 -5.89
C PHE A 89 5.20 -11.35 -4.66
N SER A 90 5.67 -12.59 -4.71
CA SER A 90 5.42 -13.64 -3.73
C SER A 90 6.20 -13.44 -2.44
N TYR A 91 5.93 -14.28 -1.45
CA TYR A 91 6.68 -14.30 -0.21
C TYR A 91 8.17 -14.63 -0.43
N CYS A 92 8.49 -15.53 -1.35
CA CYS A 92 9.87 -15.87 -1.70
C CYS A 92 10.60 -14.68 -2.33
N GLY A 93 9.91 -13.95 -3.23
CA GLY A 93 10.44 -12.70 -3.78
C GLY A 93 10.70 -11.66 -2.70
N ILE A 94 9.87 -11.58 -1.65
CA ILE A 94 10.12 -10.72 -0.48
C ILE A 94 11.41 -11.16 0.23
N LEU A 95 11.59 -12.46 0.51
CA LEU A 95 12.79 -12.95 1.19
C LEU A 95 14.07 -12.66 0.40
N GLU A 96 14.05 -12.90 -0.91
CA GLU A 96 15.16 -12.62 -1.82
C GLU A 96 15.48 -11.13 -1.88
N ALA A 97 14.46 -10.28 -2.04
CA ALA A 97 14.64 -8.84 -2.07
C ALA A 97 15.21 -8.29 -0.75
N LEU A 98 14.77 -8.82 0.39
CA LEU A 98 15.30 -8.41 1.70
C LEU A 98 16.76 -8.85 1.91
N GLU A 99 17.15 -10.02 1.38
CA GLU A 99 18.54 -10.45 1.45
C GLU A 99 19.44 -9.62 0.52
N GLN A 100 19.00 -9.34 -0.71
CA GLN A 100 19.73 -8.46 -1.63
C GLN A 100 19.86 -7.04 -1.05
N LEU A 101 18.79 -6.51 -0.45
CA LEU A 101 18.81 -5.19 0.19
C LEU A 101 19.84 -5.13 1.34
N LYS A 102 19.96 -6.20 2.13
CA LYS A 102 20.96 -6.30 3.19
C LYS A 102 22.40 -6.30 2.63
N GLN A 103 22.63 -6.91 1.47
CA GLN A 103 23.94 -6.88 0.81
C GLN A 103 24.26 -5.51 0.21
N ASP A 104 23.29 -4.88 -0.46
CA ASP A 104 23.47 -3.55 -1.09
C ASP A 104 23.75 -2.45 -0.07
N PHE A 105 23.24 -2.62 1.16
CA PHE A 105 23.48 -1.75 2.31
C PHE A 105 24.43 -2.37 3.34
N LYS A 106 25.31 -3.29 2.93
CA LYS A 106 26.31 -3.91 3.81
C LYS A 106 27.14 -2.84 4.53
N GLY A 107 27.23 -2.96 5.86
CA GLY A 107 27.85 -1.96 6.74
C GLY A 107 26.85 -1.02 7.42
N LEU A 108 25.58 -1.05 7.02
CA LEU A 108 24.47 -0.42 7.73
C LEU A 108 23.56 -1.50 8.33
N ASN A 109 23.38 -1.50 9.64
CA ASN A 109 22.47 -2.44 10.29
C ASN A 109 21.01 -2.02 10.07
N LEU A 110 20.32 -2.67 9.13
CA LEU A 110 18.92 -2.34 8.81
C LEU A 110 17.94 -2.63 9.96
N ASN A 111 18.38 -3.31 11.02
CA ASN A 111 17.59 -3.53 12.24
C ASN A 111 17.78 -2.43 13.30
N GLU A 112 18.72 -1.49 13.10
CA GLU A 112 18.88 -0.29 13.95
C GLU A 112 17.92 0.83 13.54
N GLY A 113 16.72 0.43 13.14
CA GLY A 113 15.61 1.29 12.81
C GLY A 113 14.30 0.55 12.98
N TYR A 114 13.21 1.26 12.72
CA TYR A 114 11.87 0.70 12.76
C TYR A 114 11.08 1.05 11.50
N LEU A 115 10.17 0.17 11.13
CA LEU A 115 9.20 0.39 10.08
C LEU A 115 8.25 1.51 10.48
N GLN A 116 8.41 2.64 9.82
CA GLN A 116 7.52 3.78 9.92
C GLN A 116 6.23 3.52 9.14
N SER A 117 6.34 2.88 7.98
CA SER A 117 5.21 2.49 7.14
C SER A 117 5.49 1.24 6.32
N LEU A 118 4.44 0.48 6.01
CA LEU A 118 4.48 -0.67 5.11
C LEU A 118 3.22 -0.67 4.24
N GLU A 119 3.38 -0.90 2.94
CA GLU A 119 2.27 -1.10 2.01
C GLU A 119 2.12 -2.58 1.70
N PHE A 120 0.91 -3.09 1.91
CA PHE A 120 0.55 -4.49 1.71
C PHE A 120 -0.70 -4.56 0.82
N GLY A 121 -0.66 -5.33 -0.26
CA GLY A 121 -1.74 -5.38 -1.23
C GLY A 121 -1.54 -6.34 -2.38
N PHE A 122 -2.54 -6.38 -3.25
CA PHE A 122 -2.71 -7.41 -4.27
C PHE A 122 -3.03 -6.78 -5.62
N ASN A 123 -2.38 -7.28 -6.67
CA ASN A 123 -2.78 -7.07 -8.06
C ASN A 123 -3.83 -8.12 -8.40
N LEU A 124 -5.04 -7.68 -8.72
CA LEU A 124 -6.19 -8.55 -8.96
C LEU A 124 -6.59 -8.44 -10.43
N LEU A 125 -6.63 -9.59 -11.11
CA LEU A 125 -7.29 -9.70 -12.41
C LEU A 125 -8.79 -9.67 -12.17
N VAL A 126 -9.49 -8.73 -12.81
CA VAL A 126 -10.91 -8.50 -12.59
C VAL A 126 -11.71 -8.58 -13.88
N ASP A 127 -12.97 -9.00 -13.80
CA ASP A 127 -13.76 -9.34 -14.99
C ASP A 127 -14.19 -8.10 -15.79
N LYS A 128 -14.33 -6.96 -15.11
CA LYS A 128 -14.71 -5.68 -15.72
C LYS A 128 -13.54 -4.70 -15.71
N GLU A 129 -13.66 -3.64 -16.51
CA GLU A 129 -12.70 -2.54 -16.49
C GLU A 129 -12.49 -2.01 -15.06
N PRO A 130 -11.25 -1.86 -14.56
CA PRO A 130 -10.96 -1.38 -13.21
C PRO A 130 -11.69 -0.07 -12.85
N LYS A 131 -11.81 0.84 -13.83
CA LYS A 131 -12.56 2.10 -13.69
C LYS A 131 -14.03 1.89 -13.33
N TYR A 132 -14.66 0.81 -13.80
CA TYR A 132 -16.04 0.48 -13.44
C TYR A 132 -16.17 0.26 -11.93
N TYR A 133 -15.31 -0.59 -11.35
CA TYR A 133 -15.34 -0.89 -9.92
C TYR A 133 -15.01 0.32 -9.05
N LEU A 134 -14.04 1.13 -9.48
CA LEU A 134 -13.71 2.38 -8.81
C LEU A 134 -14.94 3.29 -8.77
N ASN A 135 -15.61 3.51 -9.90
CA ASN A 135 -16.69 4.48 -9.97
C ASN A 135 -17.98 4.04 -9.26
N HIS A 136 -18.31 2.75 -9.35
CA HIS A 136 -19.65 2.26 -8.98
C HIS A 136 -19.67 1.41 -7.72
N ASN A 137 -18.55 0.77 -7.34
CA ASN A 137 -18.57 -0.26 -6.30
C ASN A 137 -17.81 0.16 -5.03
N PHE A 138 -16.57 0.66 -5.11
CA PHE A 138 -15.79 1.08 -3.93
C PHE A 138 -16.22 2.46 -3.42
N LEU A 139 -17.37 2.55 -2.75
CA LEU A 139 -18.03 3.82 -2.45
C LEU A 139 -17.49 4.51 -1.18
N LEU A 140 -17.48 3.79 -0.06
CA LEU A 140 -17.11 4.33 1.25
C LEU A 140 -16.13 3.40 1.96
N PHE A 141 -15.34 3.97 2.87
CA PHE A 141 -14.59 3.21 3.87
C PHE A 141 -14.94 3.75 5.25
N GLU A 142 -15.42 2.90 6.15
CA GLU A 142 -15.88 3.29 7.49
C GLU A 142 -16.88 4.47 7.42
N HIS A 143 -17.77 4.42 6.43
CA HIS A 143 -18.78 5.44 6.13
C HIS A 143 -18.23 6.83 5.78
N LYS A 144 -16.98 6.90 5.31
CA LYS A 144 -16.35 8.13 4.79
C LYS A 144 -16.06 7.99 3.30
N ALA A 145 -16.17 9.11 2.59
CA ALA A 145 -15.75 9.21 1.20
C ALA A 145 -14.23 9.00 1.04
N PRO A 146 -13.75 8.65 -0.16
CA PRO A 146 -12.32 8.70 -0.44
C PRO A 146 -11.78 10.13 -0.28
N ALA A 147 -10.63 10.27 0.39
CA ALA A 147 -9.92 11.53 0.59
C ALA A 147 -9.32 12.06 -0.72
N ILE A 148 -8.93 11.14 -1.61
CA ILE A 148 -8.46 11.47 -2.96
C ILE A 148 -9.32 10.70 -3.93
N ASN A 149 -9.98 11.44 -4.82
CA ASN A 149 -10.64 10.93 -6.01
C ASN A 149 -10.06 11.67 -7.20
N LYS A 150 -8.85 11.30 -7.61
CA LYS A 150 -8.14 11.95 -8.72
C LYS A 150 -8.20 11.03 -9.94
N ALA A 151 -8.79 11.51 -11.01
CA ALA A 151 -8.35 11.15 -12.35
C ALA A 151 -7.12 12.04 -12.62
N THR A 152 -5.92 11.49 -12.44
CA THR A 152 -4.74 12.15 -13.02
C THR A 152 -4.62 11.68 -14.47
N ASN A 153 -3.90 12.42 -15.32
CA ASN A 153 -3.68 12.07 -16.73
C ASN A 153 -3.12 10.65 -16.96
N ALA A 154 -2.68 9.95 -15.91
CA ALA A 154 -2.13 8.59 -15.98
C ALA A 154 -2.94 7.50 -15.23
N MET A 155 -3.92 7.83 -14.37
CA MET A 155 -4.57 6.81 -13.52
C MET A 155 -5.86 7.26 -12.81
N ASN A 156 -6.84 6.36 -12.74
CA ASN A 156 -8.00 6.45 -11.83
C ASN A 156 -7.65 5.81 -10.48
N TYR A 157 -7.87 6.56 -9.39
CA TYR A 157 -7.45 6.11 -8.06
C TYR A 157 -8.37 6.66 -6.96
N ARG A 158 -8.72 5.78 -6.02
CA ARG A 158 -9.39 6.13 -4.76
C ARG A 158 -8.47 5.88 -3.56
N LYS A 159 -8.25 6.93 -2.77
CA LYS A 159 -7.58 6.85 -1.46
C LYS A 159 -8.60 6.99 -0.35
N PHE A 160 -8.59 6.10 0.63
CA PHE A 160 -9.39 6.25 1.85
C PHE A 160 -8.45 6.35 3.04
N GLU A 161 -8.48 7.47 3.76
CA GLU A 161 -7.63 7.70 4.92
C GLU A 161 -8.41 7.51 6.21
N HIS A 162 -7.84 6.74 7.13
CA HIS A 162 -8.45 6.49 8.43
C HIS A 162 -7.39 6.25 9.51
N ASN A 163 -7.22 7.23 10.40
CA ASN A 163 -6.28 7.16 11.51
C ASN A 163 -4.85 6.82 11.02
N ASN A 164 -4.32 5.65 11.38
CA ASN A 164 -2.96 5.19 11.06
C ASN A 164 -2.91 4.27 9.84
N ILE A 165 -3.99 4.21 9.06
CA ILE A 165 -4.05 3.43 7.82
C ILE A 165 -4.54 4.28 6.66
N ALA A 166 -4.16 3.87 5.45
CA ALA A 166 -4.75 4.38 4.23
C ALA A 166 -4.98 3.24 3.25
N TRP A 167 -6.19 3.12 2.72
CA TRP A 167 -6.46 2.25 1.59
C TRP A 167 -6.22 2.97 0.27
N LYS A 168 -5.72 2.21 -0.70
CA LYS A 168 -5.54 2.64 -2.07
C LYS A 168 -6.14 1.60 -3.00
N VAL A 169 -7.07 2.04 -3.85
CA VAL A 169 -7.67 1.20 -4.88
C VAL A 169 -7.48 1.91 -6.21
N TYR A 170 -6.78 1.29 -7.17
CA TYR A 170 -6.47 1.95 -8.44
C TYR A 170 -6.31 1.01 -9.61
N ASP A 171 -6.52 1.62 -10.78
CA ASP A 171 -6.48 1.03 -12.10
C ASP A 171 -5.02 0.86 -12.57
N LYS A 172 -4.46 -0.34 -12.39
CA LYS A 172 -3.13 -0.70 -12.87
C LYS A 172 -3.10 -0.90 -14.38
N LYS A 173 -4.21 -1.33 -14.97
CA LYS A 173 -4.37 -1.47 -16.42
C LYS A 173 -4.03 -0.17 -17.12
N THR A 174 -4.74 0.91 -16.79
CA THR A 174 -4.50 2.24 -17.38
C THR A 174 -3.13 2.79 -17.00
N GLN A 175 -2.65 2.55 -15.76
CA GLN A 175 -1.35 3.05 -15.30
C GLN A 175 -0.18 2.56 -16.17
N TYR A 176 -0.24 1.32 -16.63
CA TYR A 176 0.86 0.67 -17.36
C TYR A 176 0.52 0.29 -18.81
N GLY A 177 -0.66 0.67 -19.31
CA GLY A 177 -1.12 0.31 -20.65
C GLY A 177 -1.24 -1.21 -20.85
N LEU A 178 -1.77 -1.92 -19.86
CA LEU A 178 -1.92 -3.38 -19.93
C LEU A 178 -3.15 -3.78 -20.73
N GLU A 179 -3.10 -4.94 -21.37
CA GLU A 179 -4.27 -5.54 -22.04
C GLU A 179 -5.30 -6.05 -21.02
N ASN A 180 -4.80 -6.70 -19.96
CA ASN A 180 -5.63 -7.32 -18.93
C ASN A 180 -6.20 -6.30 -17.94
N ASN A 181 -7.41 -6.56 -17.45
CA ASN A 181 -8.08 -5.78 -16.42
C ASN A 181 -7.43 -5.98 -15.05
N LEU A 182 -6.40 -5.19 -14.77
CA LEU A 182 -5.67 -5.24 -13.51
C LEU A 182 -6.08 -4.11 -12.56
N LEU A 183 -6.68 -4.46 -11.43
CA LEU A 183 -6.99 -3.54 -10.33
C LEU A 183 -6.09 -3.86 -9.14
N ARG A 184 -5.48 -2.85 -8.52
CA ARG A 184 -4.77 -3.03 -7.25
C ARG A 184 -5.63 -2.58 -6.07
N VAL A 185 -5.61 -3.40 -5.03
CA VAL A 185 -6.12 -3.08 -3.69
C VAL A 185 -4.97 -3.20 -2.70
N GLU A 186 -4.56 -2.09 -2.08
CA GLU A 186 -3.46 -2.06 -1.10
C GLU A 186 -3.84 -1.22 0.14
N ILE A 187 -3.29 -1.60 1.28
CA ILE A 187 -3.35 -0.85 2.53
C ILE A 187 -1.95 -0.36 2.90
N VAL A 188 -1.85 0.91 3.29
CA VAL A 188 -0.68 1.50 3.94
C VAL A 188 -0.90 1.42 5.44
N LEU A 189 -0.01 0.72 6.15
CA LEU A 189 -0.01 0.59 7.60
C LEU A 189 1.08 1.49 8.18
N GLY A 190 0.72 2.36 9.11
CA GLY A 190 1.68 3.12 9.90
C GLY A 190 2.30 2.32 11.04
N SER A 191 3.40 2.82 11.61
CA SER A 191 4.16 2.18 12.69
C SER A 191 3.33 1.72 13.89
N ARG A 192 2.27 2.45 14.25
CA ARG A 192 1.38 2.05 15.36
C ARG A 192 0.65 0.73 15.08
N GLU A 193 0.13 0.55 13.85
CA GLU A 193 -0.54 -0.70 13.49
C GLU A 193 0.46 -1.83 13.31
N LEU A 194 1.63 -1.55 12.72
CA LEU A 194 2.70 -2.55 12.57
C LEU A 194 3.19 -3.06 13.93
N LYS A 195 3.42 -2.17 14.90
CA LYS A 195 3.80 -2.54 16.26
C LYS A 195 2.76 -3.42 16.95
N ARG A 196 1.45 -3.19 16.71
CA ARG A 196 0.38 -4.04 17.26
C ARG A 196 0.42 -5.47 16.70
N LEU A 197 0.94 -5.64 15.49
CA LEU A 197 1.14 -6.94 14.86
C LEU A 197 2.50 -7.57 15.22
N GLY A 198 3.30 -6.93 16.08
CA GLY A 198 4.65 -7.40 16.40
C GLY A 198 5.69 -7.13 15.30
N ILE A 199 5.36 -6.34 14.28
CA ILE A 199 6.22 -6.06 13.13
C ILE A 199 6.86 -4.69 13.35
N GLN A 200 8.15 -4.67 13.64
CA GLN A 200 8.88 -3.44 13.93
C GLN A 200 10.04 -3.21 12.96
N THR A 201 10.62 -4.25 12.39
CA THR A 201 11.80 -4.21 11.52
C THR A 201 11.53 -4.93 10.19
N LEU A 202 12.42 -4.77 9.21
CA LEU A 202 12.32 -5.56 7.97
C LEU A 202 12.54 -7.06 8.20
N ASN A 203 13.35 -7.43 9.19
CA ASN A 203 13.57 -8.84 9.50
C ASN A 203 12.30 -9.53 10.00
N ASP A 204 11.39 -8.80 10.64
CA ASP A 204 10.10 -9.36 11.08
C ASP A 204 9.25 -9.82 9.89
N LEU A 205 9.45 -9.27 8.69
CA LEU A 205 8.78 -9.70 7.46
C LEU A 205 9.29 -11.05 6.94
N LYS A 206 10.44 -11.53 7.45
CA LYS A 206 10.94 -12.88 7.17
C LYS A 206 10.21 -13.95 7.99
N ASN A 207 9.37 -13.57 8.96
CA ASN A 207 8.53 -14.53 9.70
C ASN A 207 7.19 -14.74 8.98
N ARG A 208 6.89 -15.98 8.60
CA ARG A 208 5.62 -16.38 7.97
C ARG A 208 4.40 -16.01 8.81
N GLU A 209 4.48 -16.15 10.13
CA GLU A 209 3.39 -15.82 11.05
C GLU A 209 3.03 -14.33 10.99
N ASN A 210 4.05 -13.46 10.90
CA ASN A 210 3.83 -12.02 10.75
C ASN A 210 3.12 -11.67 9.44
N ILE A 211 3.41 -12.38 8.34
CA ILE A 211 2.71 -12.19 7.07
C ILE A 211 1.25 -12.67 7.15
N LEU A 212 0.98 -13.79 7.85
CA LEU A 212 -0.37 -14.25 8.11
C LEU A 212 -1.16 -13.25 8.98
N LEU A 213 -0.52 -12.66 9.98
CA LEU A 213 -1.12 -11.60 10.81
C LEU A 213 -1.40 -10.34 9.99
N LEU A 214 -0.49 -9.93 9.09
CA LEU A 214 -0.74 -8.84 8.15
C LEU A 214 -1.95 -9.12 7.26
N PHE A 215 -2.06 -10.33 6.72
CA PHE A 215 -3.19 -10.71 5.87
C PHE A 215 -4.51 -10.76 6.65
N SER A 216 -4.52 -11.36 7.84
CA SER A 216 -5.68 -11.38 8.72
C SER A 216 -6.16 -9.95 9.03
N ARG A 217 -5.22 -9.06 9.36
CA ARG A 217 -5.50 -7.64 9.61
C ARG A 217 -5.99 -6.89 8.37
N PHE A 218 -5.42 -7.19 7.20
CA PHE A 218 -5.88 -6.66 5.91
C PHE A 218 -7.35 -7.03 5.68
N MET A 219 -7.71 -8.31 5.85
CA MET A 219 -9.09 -8.79 5.66
C MET A 219 -10.06 -8.24 6.70
N GLU A 220 -9.61 -8.05 7.94
CA GLU A 220 -10.40 -7.40 8.98
C GLU A 220 -10.74 -5.95 8.58
N PHE A 221 -9.74 -5.17 8.17
CA PHE A 221 -9.96 -3.81 7.71
C PHE A 221 -10.75 -3.74 6.41
N PHE A 222 -10.59 -4.70 5.50
CA PHE A 222 -11.32 -4.71 4.23
C PHE A 222 -12.84 -4.76 4.43
N LYS A 223 -13.33 -5.40 5.50
CA LYS A 223 -14.76 -5.40 5.91
C LYS A 223 -15.31 -4.01 6.25
N GLY A 224 -14.43 -3.01 6.44
CA GLY A 224 -14.80 -1.61 6.65
C GLY A 224 -15.24 -0.92 5.36
N PHE A 225 -14.98 -1.49 4.19
CA PHE A 225 -15.50 -0.96 2.94
C PHE A 225 -17.02 -1.14 2.82
N THR A 226 -17.65 -0.17 2.17
CA THR A 226 -19.01 -0.31 1.64
C THR A 226 -18.88 -0.52 0.13
N ILE A 227 -18.89 -1.79 -0.27
CA ILE A 227 -18.84 -2.21 -1.67
C ILE A 227 -20.24 -2.65 -2.07
N VAL A 228 -20.83 -1.98 -3.06
CA VAL A 228 -22.23 -2.22 -3.44
C VAL A 228 -22.34 -2.38 -4.94
N ASP A 229 -23.18 -3.33 -5.37
CA ASP A 229 -23.49 -3.56 -6.78
C ASP A 229 -24.25 -2.38 -7.40
N ASN A 230 -24.21 -2.30 -8.73
CA ASN A 230 -24.99 -1.29 -9.44
C ASN A 230 -26.50 -1.57 -9.26
N ARG A 231 -27.15 -0.69 -8.52
CA ARG A 231 -28.58 -0.75 -8.19
C ARG A 231 -29.49 0.01 -9.17
N PHE A 232 -28.95 0.86 -10.03
CA PHE A 232 -29.76 1.76 -10.86
C PHE A 232 -30.52 1.03 -11.99
N ASN A 233 -30.05 -0.14 -12.40
CA ASN A 233 -30.67 -0.95 -13.45
C ASN A 233 -31.51 -2.11 -12.91
N ARG A 234 -31.70 -2.21 -11.59
CA ARG A 234 -32.42 -3.30 -10.92
C ARG A 234 -33.92 -2.99 -10.85
N LYS A 235 -34.72 -3.70 -11.65
CA LYS A 235 -36.18 -3.51 -11.72
C LYS A 235 -36.94 -4.09 -10.53
N ASP A 236 -36.31 -5.00 -9.79
CA ASP A 236 -36.86 -5.63 -8.58
C ASP A 236 -36.77 -4.74 -7.33
N LEU A 237 -36.06 -3.61 -7.41
CA LEU A 237 -35.93 -2.66 -6.30
C LEU A 237 -36.91 -1.49 -6.48
N SER A 238 -37.70 -1.19 -5.45
CA SER A 238 -38.57 -0.02 -5.45
C SER A 238 -37.77 1.29 -5.49
N PRO A 239 -38.26 2.37 -6.13
CA PRO A 239 -37.61 3.69 -6.12
C PRO A 239 -37.31 4.22 -4.71
N GLU A 240 -38.21 3.99 -3.75
CA GLU A 240 -38.07 4.42 -2.35
C GLU A 240 -36.88 3.73 -1.68
N PHE A 241 -36.73 2.42 -1.89
CA PHE A 241 -35.57 1.65 -1.42
C PHE A 241 -34.27 2.18 -2.02
N VAL A 242 -34.23 2.42 -3.33
CA VAL A 242 -33.04 2.93 -4.02
C VAL A 242 -32.65 4.31 -3.50
N SER A 243 -33.64 5.14 -3.16
CA SER A 243 -33.45 6.46 -2.54
C SER A 243 -32.93 6.38 -1.10
N ASP A 244 -33.52 5.57 -0.22
CA ASP A 244 -33.02 5.38 1.17
C ASP A 244 -31.61 4.79 1.16
N LEU A 245 -31.36 3.78 0.32
CA LEU A 245 -30.02 3.21 0.15
C LEU A 245 -29.05 4.27 -0.36
N GLY A 246 -29.42 5.04 -1.40
CA GLY A 246 -28.62 6.12 -1.95
C GLY A 246 -28.20 7.14 -0.88
N ASN A 247 -29.14 7.61 -0.07
CA ASN A 247 -28.86 8.51 1.05
C ASN A 247 -27.84 7.92 2.03
N ARG A 248 -27.95 6.62 2.34
CA ARG A 248 -27.00 5.93 3.25
C ARG A 248 -25.64 5.65 2.61
N LEU A 249 -25.52 5.70 1.29
CA LEU A 249 -24.25 5.60 0.58
C LEU A 249 -23.56 6.96 0.43
N GLU A 250 -24.23 8.05 0.80
CA GLU A 250 -23.65 9.39 0.80
C GLU A 250 -22.87 9.70 2.08
N PRO A 251 -21.63 10.22 2.00
CA PRO A 251 -20.84 10.60 3.18
C PRO A 251 -21.52 11.65 4.07
N SER A 252 -22.31 12.55 3.47
CA SER A 252 -23.00 13.65 4.17
C SER A 252 -24.05 13.12 5.16
N TYR A 253 -24.72 12.02 4.84
CA TYR A 253 -25.67 11.34 5.73
C TYR A 253 -25.01 10.95 7.04
N TRP A 254 -23.83 10.32 6.96
CA TRP A 254 -23.10 9.86 8.14
C TRP A 254 -22.48 11.00 8.94
N LYS A 255 -22.03 12.08 8.28
CA LYS A 255 -21.59 13.30 8.95
C LYS A 255 -22.70 13.89 9.82
N ASN A 256 -23.94 13.93 9.29
CA ASN A 256 -25.12 14.45 10.00
C ASN A 256 -25.65 13.50 11.09
N LYS A 257 -25.18 12.25 11.12
CA LYS A 257 -25.54 11.23 12.12
C LYS A 257 -24.52 11.09 13.26
N ARG A 258 -23.36 11.76 13.18
CA ARG A 258 -22.35 11.72 14.25
C ARG A 258 -22.93 12.22 15.57
N GLY A 259 -22.65 11.51 16.66
CA GLY A 259 -23.14 11.82 18.00
C GLY A 259 -24.62 11.48 18.25
N LYS A 260 -25.36 10.97 17.25
CA LYS A 260 -26.75 10.58 17.43
C LYS A 260 -26.86 9.14 17.95
N SER A 261 -27.79 8.91 18.86
CA SER A 261 -28.03 7.60 19.50
C SER A 261 -28.39 6.48 18.51
N ASN A 262 -28.95 6.82 17.35
CA ASN A 262 -29.34 5.86 16.32
C ASN A 262 -28.24 5.52 15.31
N LEU A 263 -27.03 6.08 15.43
CA LEU A 263 -25.94 5.85 14.45
C LEU A 263 -25.64 4.36 14.25
N VAL A 264 -25.53 3.59 15.34
CA VAL A 264 -25.23 2.16 15.27
C VAL A 264 -26.34 1.39 14.56
N ARG A 265 -27.61 1.70 14.87
CA ARG A 265 -28.79 1.12 14.22
C ARG A 265 -28.81 1.43 12.72
N ASP A 266 -28.48 2.66 12.33
CA ASP A 266 -28.43 3.05 10.92
C ASP A 266 -27.31 2.34 10.14
N LYS A 267 -26.14 2.12 10.76
CA LYS A 267 -25.07 1.32 10.17
C LYS A 267 -25.49 -0.14 9.96
N MET A 268 -26.14 -0.74 10.96
CA MET A 268 -26.69 -2.09 10.84
C MET A 268 -27.75 -2.18 9.75
N LYS A 269 -28.65 -1.19 9.67
CA LYS A 269 -29.67 -1.12 8.62
C LYS A 269 -29.05 -1.06 7.22
N LEU A 270 -28.00 -0.26 7.00
CA LEU A 270 -27.31 -0.22 5.71
C LEU A 270 -26.77 -1.60 5.32
N LYS A 271 -26.07 -2.29 6.24
CA LYS A 271 -25.55 -3.64 5.97
C LYS A 271 -26.67 -4.63 5.61
N GLU A 272 -27.77 -4.58 6.34
CA GLU A 272 -28.91 -5.45 6.11
C GLU A 272 -29.59 -5.17 4.76
N MET A 273 -29.78 -3.90 4.40
CA MET A 273 -30.33 -3.51 3.10
C MET A 273 -29.49 -4.05 1.94
N ILE A 274 -28.16 -3.95 2.04
CA ILE A 274 -27.26 -4.46 0.99
C ILE A 274 -27.39 -5.99 0.90
N LYS A 275 -27.40 -6.69 2.04
CA LYS A 275 -27.44 -8.16 2.09
C LYS A 275 -28.78 -8.72 1.60
N GLN A 276 -29.90 -8.22 2.11
CA GLN A 276 -31.25 -8.72 1.77
C GLN A 276 -31.59 -8.53 0.30
N SER A 277 -31.06 -7.48 -0.34
CA SER A 277 -31.28 -7.19 -1.76
C SER A 277 -30.23 -7.80 -2.70
N ASN A 278 -29.33 -8.64 -2.18
CA ASN A 278 -28.22 -9.24 -2.92
C ASN A 278 -27.40 -8.18 -3.69
N LEU A 279 -26.99 -7.12 -2.99
CA LEU A 279 -26.17 -6.03 -3.54
C LEU A 279 -24.71 -6.08 -3.07
N ASN A 280 -24.29 -7.17 -2.44
CA ASN A 280 -22.92 -7.42 -1.98
C ASN A 280 -22.15 -8.42 -2.86
N THR A 281 -22.62 -8.73 -4.07
CA THR A 281 -21.96 -9.74 -4.92
C THR A 281 -20.55 -9.30 -5.31
N THR A 282 -20.34 -8.01 -5.61
CA THR A 282 -19.00 -7.46 -5.85
C THR A 282 -18.11 -7.51 -4.61
N GLU A 283 -18.66 -7.33 -3.39
CA GLU A 283 -17.87 -7.46 -2.15
C GLU A 283 -17.36 -8.89 -1.96
N ILE A 284 -18.22 -9.88 -2.19
CA ILE A 284 -17.89 -11.30 -2.12
C ILE A 284 -16.82 -11.63 -3.15
N TYR A 285 -17.00 -11.20 -4.40
CA TYR A 285 -16.05 -11.39 -5.49
C TYR A 285 -14.64 -10.89 -5.14
N PHE A 286 -14.51 -9.65 -4.64
CA PHE A 286 -13.18 -9.14 -4.24
C PHE A 286 -12.62 -9.86 -3.03
N THR A 287 -13.46 -10.28 -2.07
CA THR A 287 -13.04 -11.04 -0.90
C THR A 287 -12.42 -12.38 -1.31
N GLU A 288 -13.02 -13.07 -2.29
CA GLU A 288 -12.52 -14.33 -2.84
C GLU A 288 -11.23 -14.11 -3.63
N LEU A 289 -11.22 -13.16 -4.58
CA LEU A 289 -10.01 -12.83 -5.35
C LEU A 289 -8.80 -12.50 -4.47
N ILE A 290 -9.00 -11.73 -3.39
CA ILE A 290 -7.93 -11.36 -2.46
C ILE A 290 -7.41 -12.60 -1.72
N ARG A 291 -8.28 -13.51 -1.30
CA ARG A 291 -7.88 -14.76 -0.61
C ARG A 291 -7.12 -15.68 -1.55
N ASP A 292 -7.64 -15.88 -2.75
CA ASP A 292 -7.01 -16.74 -3.75
C ASP A 292 -5.64 -16.17 -4.12
N LYS A 293 -5.55 -14.86 -4.36
CA LYS A 293 -4.29 -14.21 -4.67
C LYS A 293 -3.31 -14.24 -3.50
N PHE A 294 -3.77 -14.14 -2.26
CA PHE A 294 -2.89 -14.32 -1.11
C PHE A 294 -2.37 -15.75 -1.04
N ASN A 295 -3.22 -16.76 -1.24
CA ASN A 295 -2.82 -18.15 -1.20
C ASN A 295 -1.76 -18.46 -2.26
N GLU A 296 -1.99 -18.02 -3.50
CA GLU A 296 -1.04 -18.11 -4.60
C GLU A 296 0.31 -17.49 -4.22
N LEU A 297 0.31 -16.24 -3.74
CA LEU A 297 1.56 -15.52 -3.47
C LEU A 297 2.29 -15.98 -2.20
N PHE A 298 1.60 -16.64 -1.26
CA PHE A 298 2.13 -17.00 0.05
C PHE A 298 2.46 -18.49 0.20
N TYR A 299 1.63 -19.38 -0.34
CA TYR A 299 1.80 -20.83 -0.23
C TYR A 299 2.49 -21.43 -1.43
N ASP A 300 2.27 -20.93 -2.65
CA ASP A 300 2.90 -21.47 -3.87
C ASP A 300 4.35 -20.96 -4.05
N CYS A 301 5.03 -20.71 -2.93
CA CYS A 301 6.44 -20.30 -2.83
C CYS A 301 7.42 -21.43 -3.21
N ASP A 302 6.94 -22.66 -3.41
CA ASP A 302 7.76 -23.87 -3.54
C ASP A 302 8.06 -24.32 -4.99
N VAL A 303 7.93 -23.43 -5.98
CA VAL A 303 8.32 -23.70 -7.37
C VAL A 303 8.94 -22.40 -7.92
N VAL A 304 10.24 -22.12 -7.80
CA VAL A 304 11.32 -22.62 -8.68
C VAL A 304 12.64 -22.70 -7.89
N ARG A 305 12.89 -23.85 -7.26
CA ARG A 305 14.24 -24.41 -7.13
C ARG A 305 14.18 -25.84 -7.65
N GLN A 306 14.13 -25.97 -8.98
CA GLN A 306 14.49 -27.14 -9.79
C GLN A 306 13.85 -26.97 -11.17
N VAL A 307 14.58 -26.43 -12.14
CA VAL A 307 14.96 -27.15 -13.36
C VAL A 307 16.32 -26.61 -13.80
N ALA A 308 17.18 -27.54 -14.22
CA ALA A 308 18.58 -27.42 -14.60
C ALA A 308 18.85 -26.46 -15.77
#